data_AF-A0A8B7CCV2-F1
#
_entry.id   AF-A0A8B7CCV2-F1
#
_cell.length_a   1.000
_cell.length_b   1.000
_cell.length_c   1.000
_cell.angle_alpha   90.00
_cell.angle_beta   90.00
_cell.angle_gamma   90.00
#
_symmetry.space_group_name_H-M   'P 1'
#
loop_
_entity.id
_entity.type
_entity.pdbx_description
1 polymer ?
#
loop_
_entity_poly.entity_id
_entity_poly.type
_entity_poly.pdbx_seq_one_letter_code
_entity_poly.pdbx_strand_id
1 'polypeptide(L)'
;MADISNVADVGGAQPKKRTFRKFSYRGVDLDQLLDMGTDELVKLFHARARRRFQRGLKRKPMALIKKLRKAKRDAPPGEKPEPVRTHLRNMIIVPEMIGSIIGVYNGKTFNQVEIKPEMIGHYLAEFSISYKPVKHGRPGIGATHSSRFIPLK
;
A
#
# COMPACT_ATOMS: atom_id res chain seq x y z
N MET A 1 -19.04 28.64 64.41
CA MET A 1 -19.86 28.50 63.20
C MET A 1 -18.86 28.45 62.04
N ALA A 2 -18.32 27.29 61.64
CA ALA A 2 -19.00 26.22 60.87
C ALA A 2 -19.64 26.84 59.61
N ASP A 3 -19.31 26.53 58.34
CA ASP A 3 -18.82 25.32 57.67
C ASP A 3 -18.19 25.71 56.31
N ILE A 4 -17.06 25.14 55.89
CA ILE A 4 -16.93 24.04 54.91
C ILE A 4 -17.75 24.24 53.62
N SER A 5 -17.06 24.59 52.54
CA SER A 5 -17.15 23.82 51.29
C SER A 5 -15.95 24.13 50.39
N ASN A 6 -14.92 23.28 50.53
CA ASN A 6 -13.96 23.02 49.47
C ASN A 6 -14.74 22.68 48.19
N VAL A 7 -14.73 23.57 47.21
CA VAL A 7 -15.10 23.19 45.84
C VAL A 7 -13.88 22.43 45.31
N ALA A 8 -13.92 21.11 45.46
CA ALA A 8 -12.98 20.23 44.79
C ALA A 8 -13.12 20.49 43.28
N ASP A 9 -12.11 21.15 42.69
CA ASP A 9 -11.91 21.13 41.26
C ASP A 9 -11.67 19.67 40.89
N VAL A 10 -12.73 19.06 40.34
CA VAL A 10 -12.75 17.69 39.89
C VAL A 10 -11.73 17.65 38.77
N GLY A 11 -10.55 17.10 39.07
CA GLY A 11 -9.45 16.87 38.13
C GLY A 11 -9.95 16.06 36.95
N GLY A 12 -10.51 16.75 35.96
CA GLY A 12 -10.90 16.19 34.69
C GLY A 12 -9.64 15.78 33.97
N ALA A 13 -9.40 14.47 33.90
CA ALA A 13 -8.32 13.91 33.11
C ALA A 13 -8.45 14.43 31.68
N GLN A 14 -7.56 15.36 31.31
CA GLN A 14 -7.47 15.88 29.96
C GLN A 14 -7.35 14.70 28.98
N PRO A 15 -8.21 14.60 27.95
CA PRO A 15 -8.16 13.47 27.02
C PRO A 15 -6.78 13.42 26.40
N LYS A 16 -6.08 12.27 26.54
CA LYS A 16 -4.75 12.06 25.95
C LYS A 16 -4.78 12.49 24.48
N LYS A 17 -4.02 13.54 24.14
CA LYS A 17 -3.86 13.98 22.75
C LYS A 17 -3.48 12.76 21.93
N ARG A 18 -4.31 12.38 20.96
CA ARG A 18 -4.02 11.29 20.03
C ARG A 18 -2.75 11.65 19.29
N THR A 19 -1.63 11.01 19.64
CA THR A 19 -0.40 11.15 18.89
C THR A 19 -0.62 10.48 17.55
N PHE A 20 -0.40 11.22 16.45
CA PHE A 20 -0.37 10.62 15.13
C PHE A 20 0.76 9.57 15.14
N ARG A 21 0.41 8.30 14.97
CA ARG A 21 1.40 7.22 14.88
C ARG A 21 2.15 7.42 13.57
N LYS A 22 3.44 7.78 13.66
CA LYS A 22 4.35 7.75 12.53
C LYS A 22 4.55 6.30 12.10
N PHE A 23 4.56 6.06 10.80
CA PHE A 23 4.83 4.72 10.28
C PHE A 23 6.30 4.38 10.44
N SER A 24 6.59 3.25 11.07
CA SER A 24 7.92 2.67 11.18
C SER A 24 7.93 1.26 10.60
N TYR A 25 8.93 0.93 9.79
CA TYR A 25 9.14 -0.42 9.29
C TYR A 25 10.24 -1.11 10.10
N ARG A 26 9.89 -2.16 10.86
CA ARG A 26 10.84 -2.94 11.68
C ARG A 26 11.71 -2.08 12.62
N GLY A 27 11.11 -1.03 13.20
CA GLY A 27 11.79 -0.13 14.13
C GLY A 27 12.57 1.01 13.46
N VAL A 28 12.50 1.14 12.14
CA VAL A 28 13.12 2.23 11.37
C VAL A 28 12.03 3.16 10.85
N ASP A 29 12.20 4.46 11.04
CA ASP A 29 11.25 5.47 10.58
C ASP A 29 11.28 5.64 9.05
N LEU A 30 10.18 6.15 8.48
CA LEU A 30 10.04 6.31 7.04
C LEU A 30 11.13 7.20 6.42
N ASP A 31 11.47 8.32 7.06
CA ASP A 31 12.46 9.27 6.55
C ASP A 31 13.84 8.60 6.49
N GLN A 32 14.19 7.86 7.55
CA GLN A 32 15.42 7.09 7.60
C GLN A 32 15.46 5.99 6.51
N LEU A 33 14.35 5.30 6.24
CA LEU A 33 14.28 4.27 5.19
C LEU A 33 14.53 4.83 3.78
N LEU A 34 14.27 6.11 3.54
CA LEU A 34 14.50 6.76 2.25
C LEU A 34 15.98 7.12 2.05
N ASP A 35 16.67 7.47 3.13
CA ASP A 35 18.09 7.85 3.10
C ASP A 35 19.04 6.64 3.20
N MET A 36 18.54 5.49 3.67
CA MET A 36 19.32 4.27 3.80
C MET A 36 19.82 3.71 2.45
N GLY A 37 21.04 3.17 2.47
CA GLY A 37 21.61 2.43 1.36
C GLY A 37 20.84 1.14 1.05
N THR A 38 20.90 0.68 -0.21
CA THR A 38 20.17 -0.54 -0.64
C THR A 38 20.63 -1.77 0.15
N ASP A 39 21.91 -1.88 0.48
CA ASP A 39 22.46 -3.05 1.19
C ASP A 39 21.95 -3.15 2.62
N GLU A 40 21.74 -2.02 3.30
CA GLU A 40 21.18 -1.97 4.64
C GLU A 40 19.67 -2.24 4.63
N LEU A 41 18.95 -1.64 3.67
CA LEU A 41 17.53 -1.88 3.46
C LEU A 41 17.23 -3.37 3.24
N VAL A 42 18.07 -4.04 2.45
CA VAL A 42 17.92 -5.47 2.13
C VAL A 42 18.00 -6.34 3.38
N LYS A 43 18.83 -5.99 4.37
CA LYS A 43 18.94 -6.74 5.64
C LYS A 43 17.64 -6.71 6.43
N LEU A 44 16.87 -5.62 6.35
CA LEU A 44 15.58 -5.47 7.02
C LEU A 44 14.49 -6.34 6.37
N PHE A 45 14.59 -6.67 5.08
CA PHE A 45 13.57 -7.46 4.40
C PHE A 45 13.56 -8.95 4.78
N HIS A 46 12.40 -9.59 4.52
CA HIS A 46 12.22 -11.02 4.69
C HIS A 46 13.12 -11.83 3.74
N ALA A 47 13.39 -13.10 4.06
CA ALA A 47 14.37 -13.94 3.37
C ALA A 47 14.18 -14.00 1.83
N ARG A 48 12.95 -14.18 1.36
CA ARG A 48 12.64 -14.22 -0.09
C ARG A 48 12.95 -12.88 -0.81
N ALA A 49 12.64 -11.75 -0.19
CA ALA A 49 12.97 -10.43 -0.74
C ALA A 49 14.49 -10.22 -0.78
N ARG A 50 15.17 -10.56 0.32
CA ARG A 50 16.63 -10.51 0.44
C ARG A 50 17.33 -11.31 -0.66
N ARG A 51 16.91 -12.56 -0.86
CA ARG A 51 17.39 -13.44 -1.94
C ARG A 51 17.14 -12.85 -3.33
N ARG A 52 16.04 -12.11 -3.52
CA ARG A 52 15.73 -11.48 -4.81
C ARG A 52 16.70 -10.35 -5.13
N PHE A 53 17.00 -9.49 -4.16
CA PHE A 53 17.99 -8.42 -4.32
C PHE A 53 19.41 -8.96 -4.49
N GLN A 54 19.79 -10.00 -3.72
CA GLN A 54 21.10 -10.65 -3.84
C GLN A 54 21.32 -11.30 -5.23
N ARG A 55 20.26 -11.81 -5.86
CA ARG A 55 20.29 -12.32 -7.24
C ARG A 55 20.33 -11.23 -8.30
N GLY A 56 20.20 -9.96 -7.90
CA GLY A 56 20.20 -8.81 -8.79
C GLY A 56 18.84 -8.45 -9.40
N LEU A 57 18.62 -7.14 -9.51
CA LEU A 57 17.52 -6.56 -10.28
C LEU A 57 17.94 -6.41 -11.75
N LYS A 58 17.23 -7.11 -12.63
CA LYS A 58 17.45 -7.01 -14.10
C LYS A 58 17.06 -5.61 -14.61
N ARG A 59 17.37 -5.32 -15.88
CA ARG A 59 17.05 -4.04 -16.56
C ARG A 59 15.58 -3.60 -16.42
N LYS A 60 14.61 -4.53 -16.49
CA LYS A 60 13.17 -4.22 -16.44
C LYS A 60 12.74 -3.59 -15.11
N PRO A 61 13.03 -4.19 -13.93
CA PRO A 61 12.85 -3.54 -12.62
C PRO A 61 13.46 -2.13 -12.51
N MET A 62 14.70 -1.96 -12.96
CA MET A 62 15.37 -0.65 -12.89
C MET A 62 14.71 0.39 -13.78
N ALA A 63 14.26 -0.01 -14.97
CA ALA A 63 13.49 0.85 -15.86
C ALA A 63 12.14 1.27 -15.24
N LEU A 64 11.48 0.39 -14.48
CA LEU A 64 10.25 0.74 -13.76
C LEU A 64 10.53 1.80 -12.69
N ILE A 65 11.56 1.62 -11.86
CA ILE A 65 11.97 2.61 -10.85
C ILE A 65 12.25 3.97 -11.52
N LYS A 66 12.98 3.98 -12.64
CA LYS A 66 13.27 5.21 -13.39
C LYS A 66 12.00 5.91 -13.88
N LYS A 67 11.02 5.15 -14.39
CA LYS A 67 9.72 5.70 -14.83
C LYS A 67 8.92 6.28 -13.66
N LEU A 68 8.91 5.60 -12.51
CA LEU A 68 8.22 6.08 -11.30
C LEU A 68 8.88 7.36 -10.77
N ARG A 69 10.22 7.41 -10.73
CA ARG A 69 10.96 8.62 -10.36
C ARG A 69 10.64 9.79 -11.29
N LYS A 70 10.47 9.54 -12.59
CA LYS A 70 10.05 10.57 -13.55
C LYS A 70 8.62 11.03 -13.26
N ALA A 71 7.66 10.11 -13.17
CA ALA A 71 6.26 10.43 -12.90
C ALA A 71 6.06 11.21 -11.59
N LYS A 72 6.83 10.90 -10.54
CA LYS A 72 6.80 11.62 -9.26
C LYS A 72 7.37 13.04 -9.35
N ARG A 73 8.32 13.31 -10.25
CA ARG A 73 8.90 14.64 -10.47
C ARG A 73 8.02 15.51 -11.35
N ASP A 74 7.38 14.92 -12.35
CA ASP A 74 6.54 15.63 -13.32
C ASP A 74 5.17 16.00 -12.71
N ALA A 75 4.78 15.37 -11.60
CA ALA A 75 3.52 15.64 -10.91
C ALA A 75 3.56 17.02 -10.21
N PRO A 76 2.53 17.87 -10.39
CA PRO A 76 2.46 19.14 -9.68
C PRO A 76 2.26 18.94 -8.17
N PRO A 77 2.70 19.91 -7.34
CA PRO A 77 2.60 19.79 -5.88
C PRO A 77 1.14 19.60 -5.43
N GLY A 78 0.87 18.49 -4.74
CA GLY A 78 -0.46 18.18 -4.20
C GLY A 78 -1.33 17.30 -5.09
N GLU A 79 -0.94 17.06 -6.35
CA GLU A 79 -1.65 16.13 -7.22
C GLU A 79 -1.02 14.74 -7.22
N LYS A 80 -1.82 13.74 -7.60
CA LYS A 80 -1.36 12.37 -7.70
C LYS A 80 -0.57 12.17 -9.00
N PRO A 81 0.57 11.46 -8.98
CA PRO A 81 1.36 11.22 -10.18
C PRO A 81 0.62 10.32 -11.18
N GLU A 82 0.98 10.45 -12.45
CA GLU A 82 0.41 9.65 -13.53
C GLU A 82 0.65 8.14 -13.29
N PRO A 83 -0.37 7.27 -13.48
CA PRO A 83 -0.26 5.84 -13.25
C PRO A 83 0.70 5.15 -14.23
N VAL A 84 1.79 4.57 -13.70
CA VAL A 84 2.74 3.79 -14.53
C VAL A 84 2.29 2.34 -14.64
N ARG A 85 1.98 1.89 -15.85
CA ARG A 85 1.55 0.51 -16.14
C ARG A 85 2.73 -0.47 -16.13
N THR A 86 2.56 -1.60 -15.46
CA THR A 86 3.57 -2.66 -15.37
C THR A 86 2.97 -4.06 -15.39
N HIS A 87 3.71 -4.99 -15.99
CA HIS A 87 3.46 -6.44 -15.91
C HIS A 87 4.36 -7.12 -14.85
N LEU A 88 5.26 -6.36 -14.22
CA LEU A 88 6.24 -6.88 -13.27
C LEU A 88 5.60 -7.15 -11.90
N ARG A 89 4.76 -8.18 -11.82
CA ARG A 89 4.12 -8.62 -10.57
C ARG A 89 5.13 -9.10 -9.51
N ASN A 90 6.31 -9.51 -9.94
CA ASN A 90 7.39 -10.01 -9.07
C ASN A 90 8.33 -8.91 -8.51
N MET A 91 8.00 -7.64 -8.71
CA MET A 91 8.76 -6.52 -8.14
C MET A 91 8.41 -6.34 -6.67
N ILE A 92 9.43 -6.05 -5.85
CA ILE A 92 9.29 -5.73 -4.43
C ILE A 92 9.12 -4.22 -4.31
N ILE A 93 8.23 -3.77 -3.44
CA ILE A 93 8.02 -2.36 -3.17
C ILE A 93 9.20 -1.83 -2.34
N VAL A 94 9.91 -0.87 -2.92
CA VAL A 94 11.05 -0.16 -2.34
C VAL A 94 10.55 1.19 -1.77
N PRO A 95 11.13 1.72 -0.67
CA PRO A 95 10.69 2.98 -0.08
C PRO A 95 10.59 4.16 -1.06
N GLU A 96 11.47 4.23 -2.06
CA GLU A 96 11.43 5.27 -3.09
C GLU A 96 10.11 5.32 -3.89
N MET A 97 9.38 4.21 -3.98
CA MET A 97 8.12 4.10 -4.75
C MET A 97 6.92 4.68 -4.01
N ILE A 98 7.08 5.08 -2.74
CA ILE A 98 5.98 5.58 -1.91
C ILE A 98 5.39 6.86 -2.53
N GLY A 99 4.06 6.91 -2.57
CA GLY A 99 3.28 7.99 -3.19
C GLY A 99 3.16 7.88 -4.70
N SER A 100 3.74 6.86 -5.34
CA SER A 100 3.52 6.60 -6.77
C SER A 100 2.27 5.77 -7.02
N ILE A 101 1.64 5.95 -8.18
CA ILE A 101 0.53 5.10 -8.65
C ILE A 101 1.07 4.10 -9.67
N ILE A 102 0.87 2.81 -9.40
CA ILE A 102 1.32 1.72 -10.27
C ILE A 102 0.11 0.95 -10.78
N GLY A 103 -0.04 0.87 -12.10
CA GLY A 103 -1.01 -0.03 -12.73
C GLY A 103 -0.43 -1.44 -12.80
N VAL A 104 -0.86 -2.35 -11.92
CA VAL A 104 -0.39 -3.75 -11.89
C VAL A 104 -1.32 -4.62 -12.73
N TYR A 105 -0.79 -5.23 -13.80
CA TYR A 105 -1.56 -6.13 -14.66
C TYR A 105 -1.98 -7.40 -13.92
N ASN A 106 -3.28 -7.71 -13.93
CA ASN A 106 -3.84 -8.91 -13.29
C ASN A 106 -4.11 -10.08 -14.26
N GLY A 107 -3.92 -9.89 -15.57
CA GLY A 107 -4.27 -10.86 -16.62
C GLY A 107 -5.36 -10.38 -17.57
N LYS A 108 -6.12 -9.34 -17.19
CA LYS A 108 -7.16 -8.72 -18.03
C LYS A 108 -7.09 -7.19 -18.01
N THR A 109 -6.89 -6.61 -16.84
CA THR A 109 -6.89 -5.16 -16.60
C THR A 109 -5.64 -4.74 -15.83
N PHE A 110 -5.34 -3.43 -15.87
CA PHE A 110 -4.32 -2.82 -15.03
C PHE A 110 -5.01 -2.24 -13.81
N ASN A 111 -4.83 -2.89 -12.67
CA ASN A 111 -5.39 -2.41 -11.42
C ASN A 111 -4.48 -1.31 -10.88
N GLN A 112 -5.02 -0.12 -10.66
CA GLN A 112 -4.24 1.00 -10.14
C GLN A 112 -4.05 0.82 -8.63
N VAL A 113 -2.80 0.80 -8.20
CA VAL A 113 -2.41 0.68 -6.80
C VAL A 113 -1.61 1.92 -6.42
N GLU A 114 -2.13 2.68 -5.47
CA GLU A 114 -1.42 3.78 -4.82
C GLU A 114 -0.52 3.20 -3.72
N ILE A 115 0.79 3.40 -3.84
CA ILE A 115 1.76 2.79 -2.94
C ILE A 115 1.84 3.55 -1.63
N LYS A 116 1.40 2.89 -0.55
CA LYS A 116 1.47 3.39 0.83
C LYS A 116 2.73 2.90 1.55
N PRO A 117 3.20 3.60 2.60
CA PRO A 117 4.35 3.15 3.41
C PRO A 117 4.18 1.73 3.99
N GLU A 118 2.96 1.35 4.34
CA GLU A 118 2.63 0.01 4.87
C GLU A 118 2.92 -1.14 3.90
N MET A 119 3.07 -0.84 2.61
CA MET A 119 3.30 -1.83 1.56
C MET A 119 4.78 -2.15 1.33
N ILE A 120 5.70 -1.50 2.05
CA ILE A 120 7.16 -1.71 1.90
C ILE A 120 7.52 -3.18 2.16
N GLY A 121 8.35 -3.74 1.26
CA GLY A 121 8.84 -5.11 1.37
C GLY A 121 7.88 -6.18 0.83
N HIS A 122 6.64 -5.83 0.48
CA HIS A 122 5.69 -6.71 -0.19
C HIS A 122 5.92 -6.76 -1.71
N TYR A 123 5.40 -7.81 -2.36
CA TYR A 123 5.40 -7.88 -3.82
C TYR A 123 4.21 -7.15 -4.43
N LEU A 124 4.40 -6.50 -5.59
CA LEU A 124 3.30 -5.86 -6.34
C LEU A 124 2.15 -6.82 -6.67
N ALA A 125 2.45 -8.12 -6.84
CA ALA A 125 1.45 -9.16 -7.06
C ALA A 125 0.39 -9.24 -5.95
N GLU A 126 0.76 -8.95 -4.70
CA GLU A 126 -0.10 -9.10 -3.53
C GLU A 126 -1.26 -8.11 -3.55
N PHE A 127 -1.08 -6.96 -4.21
CA PHE A 127 -2.07 -5.89 -4.31
C PHE A 127 -2.95 -5.98 -5.56
N SER A 128 -2.76 -7.01 -6.40
CA SER A 128 -3.53 -7.20 -7.63
C SER A 128 -3.98 -8.65 -7.77
N ILE A 129 -5.25 -8.87 -7.40
CA ILE A 129 -5.90 -10.19 -7.47
C ILE A 129 -6.08 -10.58 -8.93
N SER A 130 -5.60 -11.78 -9.29
CA SER A 130 -5.65 -12.32 -10.67
C SER A 130 -6.95 -13.03 -11.03
N TYR A 131 -7.84 -13.23 -10.07
CA TYR A 131 -9.14 -13.88 -10.26
C TYR A 131 -10.23 -13.06 -9.62
N LYS A 132 -11.48 -13.33 -9.98
CA LYS A 132 -12.64 -12.79 -9.27
C LYS A 132 -13.04 -13.81 -8.20
N PRO A 133 -12.98 -13.48 -6.90
CA PRO A 133 -13.42 -14.40 -5.86
C PRO A 133 -14.87 -14.81 -6.09
N VAL A 134 -15.10 -16.12 -6.20
CA VAL A 134 -16.45 -16.68 -6.31
C VAL A 134 -17.03 -16.72 -4.90
N LYS A 135 -18.10 -15.97 -4.68
CA LYS A 135 -18.90 -16.08 -3.45
C LYS A 135 -20.15 -16.86 -3.80
N HIS A 136 -20.40 -17.96 -3.11
CA HIS A 136 -21.67 -18.68 -3.20
C HIS A 136 -22.75 -17.82 -2.54
N GLY A 137 -23.49 -17.08 -3.37
CA GLY A 137 -24.70 -16.38 -2.97
C GLY A 137 -25.91 -16.98 -3.67
N ARG A 138 -27.06 -16.32 -3.57
CA ARG A 138 -28.15 -16.58 -4.52
C ARG A 138 -27.58 -16.41 -5.93
N PRO A 139 -27.86 -17.33 -6.87
CA PRO A 139 -27.49 -17.14 -8.27
C PRO A 139 -27.88 -15.73 -8.70
N GLY A 140 -26.90 -14.94 -9.16
CA GLY A 140 -27.20 -13.66 -9.79
C GLY A 140 -28.13 -13.91 -10.98
N ILE A 141 -28.97 -12.93 -11.29
CA ILE A 141 -29.86 -13.04 -12.46
C ILE A 141 -28.97 -13.28 -13.70
N GLY A 142 -29.17 -14.41 -14.38
CA GLY A 142 -28.36 -14.85 -15.52
C GLY A 142 -27.16 -15.76 -15.20
N ALA A 143 -26.94 -16.14 -13.93
CA ALA A 143 -25.83 -17.01 -13.53
C ALA A 143 -26.11 -18.52 -13.71
N THR A 144 -27.37 -18.95 -13.55
CA THR A 144 -27.81 -20.33 -13.82
C THR A 144 -28.64 -20.39 -15.10
N HIS A 145 -28.60 -21.52 -15.82
CA HIS A 145 -29.40 -21.74 -17.03
C HIS A 145 -30.92 -21.53 -16.77
N SER A 146 -31.39 -21.87 -15.57
CA SER A 146 -32.77 -21.67 -15.11
C SER A 146 -33.15 -20.20 -14.88
N SER A 147 -32.18 -19.32 -14.62
CA SER A 147 -32.43 -17.89 -14.35
C SER A 147 -32.48 -17.02 -15.61
N ARG A 148 -32.19 -17.58 -16.80
CA ARG A 148 -32.21 -16.85 -18.09
C ARG A 148 -33.60 -16.42 -18.53
N PHE A 149 -34.65 -17.11 -18.05
CA PHE A 149 -36.04 -16.89 -18.45
C PHE A 149 -36.88 -16.17 -17.39
N ILE A 150 -36.27 -15.70 -16.31
CA ILE A 150 -36.97 -14.90 -15.31
C ILE A 150 -37.08 -13.47 -15.86
N PRO A 151 -38.29 -12.96 -16.14
CA PRO A 151 -38.46 -11.60 -16.66
C PRO A 151 -37.99 -10.59 -15.61
N LEU A 152 -37.13 -9.66 -16.04
CA LEU A 152 -36.72 -8.51 -15.25
C LEU A 152 -37.92 -7.53 -15.18
N LYS A 153 -38.25 -7.08 -13.98
CA LYS A 153 -39.22 -6.01 -13.75
C LYS A 153 -38.50 -4.67 -13.63
#